data_AF-A0A847ZQL5-F1
#
_entry.id   AF-A0A847ZQL5-F1
#
_cell.length_a   1.000
_cell.length_b   1.000
_cell.length_c   1.000
_cell.angle_alpha   90.00
_cell.angle_beta   90.00
_cell.angle_gamma   90.00
#
_symmetry.space_group_name_H-M   'P 1'
#
loop_
_entity.id
_entity.type
_entity.pdbx_description
1 polymer ?
#
loop_
_entity_poly.entity_id
_entity_poly.type
_entity_poly.pdbx_seq_one_letter_code
_entity_poly.pdbx_strand_id
1 'polypeptide(L)'
;MTPDLSRRHFLKGLFAATAVAALPFAAGPAVAAAAVDAIRLALKGDFQSAGPLAASSGDPAATKLVELLFLRDKGAKAGYGRIMSFLEAAPKWPLTETLLKRAEQALYESGDRSGQVLEHFSKRKPQTSYGNLALARAAYAAGDSETGHAALVRAWNNATMDPEVET
;
A
#
# COMPACT_ATOMS: atom_id res chain seq x y z
N MET A 1 11.99 42.53 63.50
CA MET A 1 11.31 41.93 64.67
C MET A 1 10.06 41.23 64.13
N THR A 2 10.11 39.92 63.96
CA THR A 2 8.94 39.04 63.70
C THR A 2 8.10 38.98 64.99
N PRO A 3 6.77 38.68 65.00
CA PRO A 3 6.06 37.61 64.27
C PRO A 3 4.66 38.04 63.73
N ASP A 4 3.88 37.23 63.02
CA ASP A 4 2.82 36.40 63.63
C ASP A 4 2.24 35.39 62.61
N LEU A 5 1.98 34.19 63.11
CA LEU A 5 1.37 33.04 62.45
C LEU A 5 -0.03 32.83 63.03
N SER A 6 -1.08 32.91 62.22
CA SER A 6 -2.24 31.98 62.21
C SER A 6 -3.57 32.66 61.88
N ARG A 7 -4.24 32.21 60.81
CA ARG A 7 -5.41 31.30 60.90
C ARG A 7 -6.03 31.08 59.51
N ARG A 8 -5.82 29.86 59.01
CA ARG A 8 -6.73 28.95 58.27
C ARG A 8 -8.01 29.59 57.69
N HIS A 9 -8.27 29.38 56.40
CA HIS A 9 -9.45 28.65 55.90
C HIS A 9 -9.09 27.94 54.58
N PHE A 10 -9.35 26.63 54.57
CA PHE A 10 -9.30 25.70 53.44
C PHE A 10 -10.40 26.01 52.43
N LEU A 11 -10.16 25.74 51.14
CA LEU A 11 -11.04 25.06 50.16
C LEU A 11 -10.53 25.41 48.74
N LYS A 12 -9.77 24.50 48.11
CA LYS A 12 -10.23 23.52 47.10
C LYS A 12 -10.75 24.15 45.80
N GLY A 13 -10.07 23.84 44.70
CA GLY A 13 -10.56 23.97 43.33
C GLY A 13 -9.38 24.22 42.39
N LEU A 14 -9.22 23.56 41.25
CA LEU A 14 -9.98 22.53 40.57
C LEU A 14 -8.99 22.00 39.51
N PHE A 15 -8.65 20.71 39.51
CA PHE A 15 -7.91 20.11 38.41
C PHE A 15 -8.79 20.18 37.16
N ALA A 16 -8.39 20.99 36.18
CA ALA A 16 -8.98 20.94 34.85
C ALA A 16 -8.55 19.63 34.18
N ALA A 17 -9.39 18.62 34.28
CA ALA A 17 -9.25 17.39 33.51
C ALA A 17 -9.61 17.69 32.05
N THR A 18 -8.63 17.66 31.17
CA THR A 18 -8.85 17.67 29.73
C THR A 18 -9.54 16.36 29.37
N ALA A 19 -10.82 16.44 28.99
CA ALA A 19 -11.57 15.29 28.51
C ALA A 19 -10.97 14.80 27.19
N VAL A 20 -10.35 13.63 27.20
CA VAL A 20 -10.08 12.86 25.99
C VAL A 20 -11.43 12.38 25.46
N ALA A 21 -11.90 12.96 24.36
CA ALA A 21 -13.06 12.44 23.65
C ALA A 21 -12.72 11.04 23.12
N ALA A 22 -13.23 10.01 23.80
CA ALA A 22 -13.23 8.66 23.27
C ALA A 22 -14.18 8.63 22.06
N LEU A 23 -13.64 8.36 20.87
CA LEU A 23 -14.46 8.00 19.72
C LEU A 23 -15.24 6.73 20.08
N PRO A 24 -16.55 6.64 19.79
CA PRO A 24 -17.32 5.46 20.13
C PRO A 24 -16.82 4.30 19.27
N PHE A 25 -16.05 3.38 19.87
CA PHE A 25 -15.88 2.03 19.34
C PHE A 25 -17.16 1.26 19.64
N ALA A 26 -18.24 1.62 18.97
CA ALA A 26 -19.50 0.88 18.97
C ALA A 26 -19.83 0.53 17.51
N ALA A 27 -18.94 -0.22 16.88
CA ALA A 27 -19.29 -0.96 15.67
C ALA A 27 -20.35 -2.01 16.05
N GLY A 28 -21.61 -1.75 15.71
CA GLY A 28 -22.68 -2.72 15.90
C GLY A 28 -22.47 -3.98 15.05
N PRO A 29 -23.16 -5.09 15.33
CA PRO A 29 -22.99 -6.37 14.63
C PRO A 29 -23.20 -6.27 13.11
N ALA A 30 -24.05 -5.35 12.64
CA ALA A 30 -24.28 -5.11 11.21
C ALA A 30 -23.06 -4.52 10.48
N VAL A 31 -22.31 -3.62 11.11
CA VAL A 31 -21.06 -3.06 10.58
C VAL A 31 -20.00 -4.16 10.44
N ALA A 32 -19.86 -4.98 11.47
CA ALA A 32 -18.93 -6.10 11.46
C ALA A 32 -19.30 -7.16 10.40
N ALA A 33 -20.60 -7.44 10.21
CA ALA A 33 -21.06 -8.35 9.16
C ALA A 33 -20.74 -7.82 7.75
N ALA A 34 -21.03 -6.55 7.48
CA ALA A 34 -20.73 -5.91 6.19
C ALA A 34 -19.23 -5.93 5.87
N ALA A 35 -18.36 -5.68 6.86
CA ALA A 35 -16.92 -5.77 6.70
C ALA A 35 -16.47 -7.18 6.27
N VAL A 36 -16.95 -8.22 6.97
CA VAL A 36 -16.63 -9.61 6.67
C VAL A 36 -17.16 -10.02 5.30
N ASP A 37 -18.38 -9.62 4.95
CA ASP A 37 -18.98 -9.93 3.64
C ASP A 37 -18.25 -9.25 2.49
N ALA A 38 -17.79 -8.00 2.67
CA ALA A 38 -16.96 -7.32 1.69
C ALA A 38 -15.66 -8.08 1.42
N ILE A 39 -15.00 -8.57 2.48
CA ILE A 39 -13.78 -9.37 2.34
C ILE A 39 -14.08 -10.70 1.62
N ARG A 40 -15.20 -11.36 1.92
CA ARG A 40 -15.61 -12.60 1.22
C ARG A 40 -15.84 -12.36 -0.26
N LEU A 41 -16.45 -11.25 -0.64
CA LEU A 41 -16.65 -10.87 -2.04
C LEU A 41 -15.30 -10.60 -2.73
N ALA A 42 -14.41 -9.86 -2.09
CA ALA A 42 -13.06 -9.59 -2.61
C ALA A 42 -12.25 -10.87 -2.80
N LEU A 43 -12.31 -11.82 -1.85
CA LEU A 43 -11.65 -13.12 -1.98
C LEU A 43 -12.19 -13.97 -3.14
N LYS A 44 -13.45 -13.77 -3.54
CA LYS A 44 -14.04 -14.37 -4.74
C LYS A 44 -13.73 -13.59 -6.03
N GLY A 45 -12.99 -12.48 -5.93
CA GLY A 45 -12.66 -11.59 -7.05
C GLY A 45 -13.77 -10.61 -7.43
N ASP A 46 -14.87 -10.55 -6.67
CA ASP A 46 -15.96 -9.59 -6.90
C ASP A 46 -15.64 -8.24 -6.24
N PHE A 47 -14.70 -7.52 -6.83
CA PHE A 47 -14.29 -6.20 -6.34
C PHE A 47 -15.32 -5.10 -6.61
N GLN A 48 -16.22 -5.30 -7.57
CA GLN A 48 -17.30 -4.34 -7.88
C GLN A 48 -18.29 -4.25 -6.72
N SER A 49 -18.63 -5.40 -6.12
CA SER A 49 -19.50 -5.42 -4.94
C SER A 49 -18.71 -5.19 -3.64
N ALA A 50 -17.47 -5.70 -3.54
CA ALA A 50 -16.69 -5.62 -2.30
C ALA A 50 -16.31 -4.20 -1.90
N GLY A 51 -15.89 -3.35 -2.85
CA GLY A 51 -15.43 -1.99 -2.56
C GLY A 51 -16.49 -1.12 -1.88
N PRO A 52 -17.68 -0.94 -2.50
CA PRO A 52 -18.78 -0.19 -1.89
C PRO A 52 -19.24 -0.78 -0.55
N LEU A 53 -19.29 -2.12 -0.43
CA LEU A 53 -19.68 -2.76 0.83
C LEU A 53 -18.67 -2.49 1.94
N ALA A 54 -17.37 -2.58 1.65
CA ALA A 54 -16.31 -2.24 2.60
C ALA A 54 -16.40 -0.77 3.04
N ALA A 55 -16.63 0.16 2.11
CA ALA A 55 -16.82 1.57 2.44
C ALA A 55 -18.05 1.79 3.35
N SER A 56 -19.17 1.13 3.03
CA SER A 56 -20.41 1.23 3.82
C SER A 56 -20.30 0.60 5.22
N SER A 57 -19.36 -0.34 5.42
CA SER A 57 -19.11 -0.93 6.73
C SER A 57 -18.57 0.11 7.73
N GLY A 58 -17.88 1.16 7.26
CA GLY A 58 -17.20 2.11 8.15
C GLY A 58 -15.96 1.54 8.86
N ASP A 59 -15.55 0.32 8.53
CA ASP A 59 -14.30 -0.29 9.02
C ASP A 59 -13.12 0.07 8.07
N PRO A 60 -12.16 0.90 8.52
CA PRO A 60 -10.99 1.24 7.70
C PRO A 60 -10.11 0.03 7.37
N ALA A 61 -10.08 -1.00 8.23
CA ALA A 61 -9.30 -2.21 8.00
C ALA A 61 -9.91 -3.05 6.88
N ALA A 62 -11.24 -3.18 6.85
CA ALA A 62 -11.95 -3.87 5.77
C ALA A 62 -11.70 -3.20 4.41
N THR A 63 -11.79 -1.86 4.37
CA THR A 63 -11.51 -1.08 3.16
C THR A 63 -10.08 -1.32 2.65
N LYS A 64 -9.09 -1.26 3.54
CA LYS A 64 -7.68 -1.52 3.17
C LYS A 64 -7.43 -2.96 2.74
N LEU A 65 -8.08 -3.94 3.37
CA LEU A 65 -7.92 -5.34 2.99
C LEU A 65 -8.55 -5.65 1.62
N VAL A 66 -9.72 -5.07 1.32
CA VAL A 66 -10.32 -5.19 -0.01
C VAL A 66 -9.42 -4.56 -1.08
N GLU A 67 -8.85 -3.39 -0.81
CA GLU A 67 -7.88 -2.75 -1.70
C GLU A 67 -6.62 -3.61 -1.88
N LEU A 68 -6.07 -4.18 -0.80
CA LEU A 68 -4.91 -5.07 -0.87
C LEU A 68 -5.19 -6.27 -1.78
N LEU A 69 -6.35 -6.92 -1.63
CA LEU A 69 -6.76 -8.06 -2.46
C LEU A 69 -6.94 -7.64 -3.92
N PHE A 70 -7.53 -6.47 -4.17
CA PHE A 70 -7.65 -5.92 -5.51
C PHE A 70 -6.28 -5.71 -6.17
N LEU A 71 -5.33 -5.10 -5.45
CA LEU A 71 -3.97 -4.84 -5.98
C LEU A 71 -3.16 -6.13 -6.16
N ARG A 72 -3.37 -7.14 -5.30
CA ARG A 72 -2.76 -8.47 -5.47
C ARG A 72 -3.21 -9.11 -6.80
N ASP A 73 -4.50 -9.01 -7.13
CA ASP A 73 -5.11 -9.75 -8.24
C ASP A 73 -5.13 -8.96 -9.56
N LYS A 74 -5.29 -7.65 -9.47
CA LYS A 74 -5.49 -6.73 -10.61
C LYS A 74 -4.44 -5.61 -10.64
N GLY A 75 -3.41 -5.67 -9.80
CA GLY A 75 -2.41 -4.60 -9.62
C GLY A 75 -1.79 -4.09 -10.92
N ALA A 76 -1.38 -4.98 -11.82
CA ALA A 76 -0.81 -4.59 -13.10
C ALA A 76 -1.74 -3.65 -13.89
N LYS A 77 -3.03 -4.01 -13.98
CA LYS A 77 -4.09 -3.20 -14.61
C LYS A 77 -4.46 -1.96 -13.79
N ALA A 78 -4.32 -2.02 -12.47
CA ALA A 78 -4.59 -0.90 -11.57
C ALA A 78 -3.52 0.21 -11.68
N GLY A 79 -2.33 -0.15 -12.14
CA GLY A 79 -1.24 0.78 -12.44
C GLY A 79 -0.26 0.98 -11.28
N TYR A 80 0.97 1.35 -11.65
CA TYR A 80 2.10 1.54 -10.75
C TYR A 80 1.80 2.52 -9.61
N GLY A 81 1.24 3.70 -9.94
CA GLY A 81 0.99 4.76 -8.96
C GLY A 81 0.04 4.34 -7.83
N ARG A 82 -1.02 3.58 -8.14
CA ARG A 82 -1.98 3.09 -7.13
C ARG A 82 -1.35 2.08 -6.19
N ILE A 83 -0.52 1.17 -6.73
CA ILE A 83 0.23 0.20 -5.93
C ILE A 83 1.19 0.93 -4.99
N MET A 84 1.99 1.86 -5.50
CA MET A 84 2.98 2.57 -4.67
C MET A 84 2.30 3.44 -3.60
N SER A 85 1.19 4.10 -3.94
CA SER A 85 0.40 4.86 -2.96
C SER A 85 -0.11 3.98 -1.82
N PHE A 86 -0.56 2.75 -2.13
CA PHE A 86 -0.95 1.80 -1.08
C PHE A 86 0.24 1.40 -0.21
N LEU A 87 1.37 1.02 -0.81
CA LEU A 87 2.57 0.60 -0.07
C LEU A 87 3.12 1.70 0.85
N GLU A 88 3.05 2.96 0.43
CA GLU A 88 3.44 4.12 1.23
C GLU A 88 2.47 4.39 2.40
N ALA A 89 1.16 4.28 2.15
CA ALA A 89 0.13 4.47 3.18
C ALA A 89 0.03 3.30 4.18
N ALA A 90 0.57 2.13 3.82
CA ALA A 90 0.39 0.87 4.55
C ALA A 90 1.69 0.02 4.63
N PRO A 91 2.82 0.55 5.14
CA PRO A 91 4.13 -0.09 5.02
C PRO A 91 4.30 -1.40 5.81
N LYS A 92 3.46 -1.64 6.83
CA LYS A 92 3.47 -2.86 7.66
C LYS A 92 2.41 -3.89 7.24
N TRP A 93 1.67 -3.63 6.18
CA TRP A 93 0.63 -4.53 5.72
C TRP A 93 1.25 -5.74 5.00
N PRO A 94 0.59 -6.91 5.03
CA PRO A 94 1.11 -8.11 4.39
C PRO A 94 1.18 -7.94 2.86
N LEU A 95 1.87 -8.89 2.19
CA LEU A 95 1.97 -8.97 0.73
C LEU A 95 2.77 -7.83 0.05
N THR A 96 3.58 -7.06 0.79
CA THR A 96 4.45 -6.01 0.23
C THR A 96 5.27 -6.51 -0.96
N GLU A 97 5.90 -7.68 -0.85
CA GLU A 97 6.69 -8.25 -1.95
C GLU A 97 5.81 -8.58 -3.18
N THR A 98 4.61 -9.14 -2.96
CA THR A 98 3.66 -9.41 -4.04
C THR A 98 3.25 -8.13 -4.76
N LEU A 99 2.96 -7.06 -4.01
CA LEU A 99 2.58 -5.79 -4.60
C LEU A 99 3.76 -5.13 -5.34
N LEU A 100 4.99 -5.25 -4.84
CA LEU A 100 6.18 -4.79 -5.56
C LEU A 100 6.36 -5.53 -6.90
N LYS A 101 6.16 -6.85 -6.93
CA LYS A 101 6.17 -7.62 -8.18
C LYS A 101 5.07 -7.16 -9.15
N ARG A 102 3.86 -6.85 -8.63
CA ARG A 102 2.78 -6.26 -9.44
C ARG A 102 3.12 -4.85 -9.93
N ALA A 103 3.88 -4.06 -9.16
CA ALA A 103 4.35 -2.74 -9.57
C ALA A 103 5.35 -2.85 -10.73
N GLU A 104 6.28 -3.81 -10.67
CA GLU A 104 7.20 -4.10 -11.78
C GLU A 104 6.46 -4.51 -13.06
N GLN A 105 5.45 -5.39 -12.93
CA GLN A 105 4.59 -5.76 -14.04
C GLN A 105 3.86 -4.54 -14.63
N ALA A 106 3.29 -3.68 -13.79
CA ALA A 106 2.63 -2.45 -14.23
C ALA A 106 3.57 -1.50 -14.98
N LEU A 107 4.81 -1.33 -14.49
CA LEU A 107 5.82 -0.51 -15.18
C LEU A 107 6.14 -1.06 -16.57
N TYR A 108 6.29 -2.39 -16.69
CA TYR A 108 6.56 -3.01 -17.99
C TYR A 108 5.39 -2.87 -18.97
N GLU A 109 4.18 -3.25 -18.54
CA GLU A 109 2.96 -3.25 -19.36
C GLU A 109 2.55 -1.84 -19.80
N SER A 110 2.81 -0.83 -18.97
CA SER A 110 2.53 0.57 -19.31
C SER A 110 3.35 1.10 -20.49
N GLY A 111 4.45 0.42 -20.86
CA GLY A 111 5.35 0.95 -21.88
C GLY A 111 6.27 2.07 -21.40
N ASP A 112 6.24 2.42 -20.10
CA ASP A 112 6.96 3.58 -19.59
C ASP A 112 8.48 3.46 -19.82
N ARG A 113 9.07 4.58 -20.21
CA ARG A 113 10.51 4.78 -20.44
C ARG A 113 11.05 5.97 -19.67
N SER A 114 10.21 6.61 -18.86
CA SER A 114 10.50 7.83 -18.13
C SER A 114 11.47 7.59 -16.96
N GLY A 115 11.91 8.70 -16.36
CA GLY A 115 12.68 8.66 -15.12
C GLY A 115 11.98 7.96 -13.95
N GLN A 116 10.65 7.74 -13.98
CA GLN A 116 9.93 7.02 -12.92
C GLN A 116 10.40 5.57 -12.79
N VAL A 117 10.66 4.90 -13.92
CA VAL A 117 11.18 3.53 -13.93
C VAL A 117 12.57 3.48 -13.30
N LEU A 118 13.44 4.40 -13.70
CA LEU A 118 14.80 4.50 -13.16
C LEU A 118 14.79 4.85 -11.67
N GLU A 119 13.93 5.77 -11.24
CA GLU A 119 13.79 6.13 -9.83
C GLU A 119 13.33 4.93 -9.00
N HIS A 120 12.35 4.16 -9.50
CA HIS A 120 11.91 2.94 -8.83
C HIS A 120 13.08 1.99 -8.57
N PHE A 121 13.87 1.72 -9.61
CA PHE A 121 14.98 0.76 -9.55
C PHE A 121 16.27 1.32 -8.92
N SER A 122 16.38 2.64 -8.75
CA SER A 122 17.45 3.23 -7.93
C SER A 122 17.31 2.86 -6.44
N LYS A 123 16.07 2.59 -6.00
CA LYS A 123 15.73 2.26 -4.61
C LYS A 123 15.53 0.75 -4.40
N ARG A 124 15.29 -0.01 -5.47
CA ARG A 124 14.88 -1.43 -5.41
C ARG A 124 15.53 -2.22 -6.54
N LYS A 125 16.01 -3.42 -6.24
CA LYS A 125 16.48 -4.33 -7.30
C LYS A 125 15.27 -5.00 -7.97
N PRO A 126 15.25 -5.16 -9.30
CA PRO A 126 14.21 -5.93 -9.97
C PRO A 126 14.06 -7.34 -9.39
N GLN A 127 12.83 -7.74 -9.09
CA GLN A 127 12.48 -9.05 -8.54
C GLN A 127 11.88 -10.00 -9.59
N THR A 128 11.48 -9.46 -10.75
CA THR A 128 10.82 -10.20 -11.83
C THR A 128 11.50 -9.96 -13.19
N SER A 129 11.16 -10.80 -14.17
CA SER A 129 11.56 -10.55 -15.57
C SER A 129 10.94 -9.26 -16.11
N TYR A 130 9.68 -8.96 -15.75
CA TYR A 130 9.02 -7.69 -16.09
C TYR A 130 9.81 -6.48 -15.57
N GLY A 131 10.26 -6.52 -14.31
CA GLY A 131 11.05 -5.44 -13.74
C GLY A 131 12.39 -5.25 -14.45
N ASN A 132 13.08 -6.35 -14.77
CA ASN A 132 14.33 -6.28 -15.54
C ASN A 132 14.11 -5.73 -16.96
N LEU A 133 13.02 -6.12 -17.64
CA LEU A 133 12.69 -5.61 -18.96
C LEU A 133 12.28 -4.12 -18.93
N ALA A 134 11.51 -3.71 -17.92
CA ALA A 134 11.16 -2.29 -17.72
C ALA A 134 12.43 -1.45 -17.47
N LEU A 135 13.32 -1.91 -16.59
CA LEU A 135 14.60 -1.26 -16.33
C LEU A 135 15.45 -1.19 -17.60
N ALA A 136 15.58 -2.29 -18.35
CA ALA A 136 16.36 -2.32 -19.59
C ALA A 136 15.86 -1.27 -20.58
N ARG A 137 14.54 -1.23 -20.80
CA ARG A 137 13.89 -0.28 -21.71
C ARG A 137 14.13 1.18 -21.31
N ALA A 138 13.96 1.51 -20.03
CA ALA A 138 14.17 2.86 -19.52
C ALA A 138 15.65 3.27 -19.56
N ALA A 139 16.57 2.35 -19.22
CA ALA A 139 18.01 2.60 -19.27
C ALA A 139 18.49 2.88 -20.70
N TYR A 140 18.07 2.09 -21.68
CA TYR A 140 18.37 2.36 -23.09
C TYR A 140 17.81 3.70 -23.56
N ALA A 141 16.60 4.06 -23.15
CA ALA A 141 16.01 5.37 -23.48
C ALA A 141 16.79 6.54 -22.85
N ALA A 142 17.43 6.33 -21.71
CA ALA A 142 18.30 7.30 -21.04
C ALA A 142 19.76 7.28 -21.55
N GLY A 143 20.11 6.40 -22.48
CA GLY A 143 21.47 6.26 -23.01
C GLY A 143 22.42 5.40 -22.16
N ASP A 144 21.94 4.81 -21.06
CA ASP A 144 22.71 3.90 -20.21
C ASP A 144 22.67 2.47 -20.77
N SER A 145 23.50 2.24 -21.79
CA SER A 145 23.58 0.94 -22.46
C SER A 145 24.11 -0.18 -21.57
N GLU A 146 24.95 0.14 -20.58
CA GLU A 146 25.53 -0.84 -19.66
C GLU A 146 24.44 -1.42 -18.75
N THR A 147 23.68 -0.56 -18.06
CA THR A 147 22.55 -0.99 -17.24
C THR A 147 21.48 -1.68 -18.07
N GLY A 148 21.21 -1.14 -19.26
CA GLY A 148 20.26 -1.71 -20.22
C GLY A 148 20.58 -3.16 -20.56
N HIS A 149 21.83 -3.42 -20.97
CA HIS A 149 22.28 -4.76 -21.35
C HIS A 149 22.28 -5.72 -20.16
N ALA A 150 22.81 -5.29 -19.01
CA ALA A 150 22.86 -6.14 -17.82
C ALA A 150 21.45 -6.54 -17.34
N ALA A 151 20.48 -5.62 -17.41
CA ALA A 151 19.09 -5.91 -17.06
C ALA A 151 18.44 -6.87 -18.07
N LEU A 152 18.68 -6.68 -19.36
CA LEU A 152 18.16 -7.58 -20.41
C LEU A 152 18.67 -9.01 -20.24
N VAL A 153 19.97 -9.20 -19.97
CA VAL A 153 20.56 -10.52 -19.69
C VAL A 153 19.94 -11.18 -18.46
N ARG A 154 19.69 -10.41 -17.39
CA ARG A 154 19.00 -10.93 -16.20
C ARG A 154 17.56 -11.34 -16.47
N ALA A 155 16.84 -10.59 -17.31
CA ALA A 155 15.49 -10.98 -17.73
C ALA A 155 15.52 -12.34 -18.43
N TRP A 156 16.41 -12.50 -19.42
CA TRP A 156 16.56 -13.73 -20.20
C TRP A 156 16.92 -14.96 -19.35
N ASN A 157 17.83 -14.79 -18.39
CA ASN A 157 18.32 -15.88 -17.55
C ASN A 157 17.37 -16.28 -16.40
N ASN A 158 16.23 -15.59 -16.24
CA ASN A 158 15.29 -15.91 -15.18
C ASN A 158 14.38 -17.08 -15.60
N ALA A 159 14.56 -18.25 -14.98
CA ALA A 159 13.87 -19.50 -15.31
C ALA A 159 12.34 -19.48 -15.06
N THR A 160 11.78 -18.37 -14.58
CA THR A 160 10.34 -18.14 -14.40
C THR A 160 9.85 -17.07 -15.39
N MET A 161 10.16 -17.25 -16.67
CA MET A 161 9.45 -16.54 -17.75
C MET A 161 7.99 -17.02 -17.74
N ASP A 162 7.07 -16.12 -17.42
CA ASP A 162 5.63 -16.38 -17.57
C ASP A 162 5.38 -16.60 -19.09
N PRO A 163 4.82 -17.72 -19.54
CA PRO A 163 4.67 -18.05 -20.97
C PRO A 163 3.88 -17.00 -21.78
N GLU A 164 3.14 -16.10 -21.13
CA GLU A 164 2.46 -14.96 -21.78
C GLU A 164 3.42 -13.89 -22.36
N VAL A 165 4.72 -13.92 -22.07
CA VAL A 165 5.71 -12.97 -22.62
C VAL A 165 6.36 -13.47 -23.91
N GLU A 166 6.11 -14.72 -24.33
CA GLU A 166 6.74 -15.37 -25.50
C GLU A 166 5.91 -15.31 -26.81
N THR A 167 4.93 -14.41 -26.93
CA THR A 167 4.09 -14.27 -28.15
C THR A 167 4.06 -12.85 -28.69
#